data_AF-A0AAQ3RFE0-F1
#
_entry.id   AF-A0AAQ3RFE0-F1
#
_cell.length_a   1.000
_cell.length_b   1.000
_cell.length_c   1.000
_cell.angle_alpha   90.00
_cell.angle_beta   90.00
_cell.angle_gamma   90.00
#
_symmetry.space_group_name_H-M   'P 1'
#
loop_
_entity.id
_entity.type
_entity.pdbx_description
1 polymer ?
#
loop_
_entity_poly.entity_id
_entity_poly.type
_entity_poly.pdbx_seq_one_letter_code
_entity_poly.pdbx_strand_id
1 'polypeptide(L)'
;MVSATSVNMAIMLLFALFAISSALDMSIISYDKAHPDKATGRTEEEVMSLYEEWLVKHGKLYNALGEKDKRFQIFKNNLQFVDEINSANRTYRLGLNRFADLTNEEYRARYLGTIIDPNRRLGRTPSNRYTPRVGDALPDSVDWRKEAVVVPVKDQGSCCKQFATLYCDLLSLTLFFIFFLNWKNFFLIPSLFFNLSLLIRV
;
A
#
# COMPACT_ATOMS: atom_id res chain seq x y z
N MET A 1 11.51 62.26 40.57
CA MET A 1 10.16 62.49 40.00
C MET A 1 10.04 61.62 38.76
N VAL A 2 9.23 60.56 38.81
CA VAL A 2 8.99 59.68 37.66
C VAL A 2 8.12 60.45 36.68
N SER A 3 8.59 60.66 35.46
CA SER A 3 7.87 61.43 34.43
C SER A 3 6.53 60.75 34.11
N ALA A 4 5.45 61.52 33.92
CA ALA A 4 4.14 61.00 33.53
C ALA A 4 4.21 60.11 32.26
N THR A 5 5.18 60.38 31.37
CA THR A 5 5.44 59.55 30.19
C THR A 5 5.91 58.14 30.53
N SER A 6 6.74 57.98 31.58
CA SER A 6 7.23 56.67 32.02
C SER A 6 6.16 55.83 32.74
N VAL A 7 5.23 56.48 33.43
CA VAL A 7 4.06 55.81 34.03
C VAL A 7 3.13 55.31 32.92
N ASN A 8 2.86 56.13 31.91
CA ASN A 8 2.04 55.73 30.76
C ASN A 8 2.67 54.59 29.95
N MET A 9 3.99 54.61 29.75
CA MET A 9 4.67 53.48 29.09
C MET A 9 4.60 52.19 29.90
N ALA A 10 4.74 52.25 31.22
CA ALA A 10 4.62 51.07 32.08
C ALA A 10 3.20 50.48 32.05
N ILE A 11 2.18 51.33 32.03
CA ILE A 11 0.77 50.93 31.90
C ILE A 11 0.53 50.26 30.55
N MET A 12 1.06 50.81 29.45
CA MET A 12 0.95 50.20 28.12
C MET A 12 1.67 48.85 28.05
N LEU A 13 2.83 48.72 28.71
CA LEU A 13 3.57 47.46 28.79
C LEU A 13 2.79 46.39 29.56
N LEU A 14 2.14 46.77 30.67
CA LEU A 14 1.28 45.88 31.45
C LEU A 14 0.06 45.40 30.65
N PHE A 15 -0.59 46.28 29.89
CA PHE A 15 -1.68 45.89 29.00
C PHE A 15 -1.22 44.96 27.87
N ALA A 16 -0.03 45.20 27.30
CA ALA A 16 0.54 44.32 26.29
C ALA A 16 0.85 42.91 26.85
N LEU A 17 1.42 42.84 28.06
CA LEU A 17 1.72 41.57 28.72
C LEU A 17 0.44 40.79 29.08
N PHE A 18 -0.61 41.49 29.53
CA PHE A 18 -1.91 40.88 29.80
C PHE A 18 -2.55 40.31 28.52
N ALA A 19 -2.49 41.06 27.40
CA ALA A 19 -3.00 40.60 26.11
C ALA A 19 -2.25 39.35 25.61
N ILE A 20 -0.92 39.32 25.72
CA ILE A 20 -0.10 38.15 25.33
C ILE A 20 -0.40 36.95 26.23
N SER A 21 -0.57 37.16 27.54
CA SER A 21 -0.96 36.10 28.47
C SER A 21 -2.32 35.48 28.11
N SER A 22 -3.30 36.31 27.73
CA SER A 22 -4.63 35.83 27.32
C SER A 22 -4.61 35.13 25.94
N ALA A 23 -3.66 35.49 25.08
CA ALA A 23 -3.48 34.84 23.78
C ALA A 23 -2.81 33.47 23.90
N LEU A 24 -1.95 33.27 24.89
CA LEU A 24 -1.28 31.99 25.16
C LEU A 24 -2.18 30.97 25.87
N ASP A 25 -3.29 31.42 26.48
CA ASP A 25 -4.28 30.53 27.13
C ASP A 25 -5.29 29.92 26.13
N MET A 26 -5.10 30.18 24.84
CA MET A 26 -5.66 29.35 23.75
C MET A 26 -4.90 28.02 23.70
N SER A 27 -5.06 27.21 24.76
CA SER A 27 -4.51 25.86 24.79
C SER A 27 -5.14 25.03 23.66
N ILE A 28 -4.32 24.20 23.02
CA ILE A 28 -4.67 23.26 21.95
C ILE A 28 -5.96 22.47 22.24
N ILE A 29 -6.27 22.23 23.52
CA ILE A 29 -7.45 21.52 24.03
C ILE A 29 -8.77 22.21 23.60
N SER A 30 -8.81 23.53 23.44
CA SER A 30 -10.05 24.23 23.04
C SER A 30 -10.36 24.13 21.56
N TYR A 31 -9.35 23.94 20.70
CA TYR A 31 -9.54 23.87 19.25
C TYR A 31 -10.16 22.53 18.84
N ASP A 32 -9.75 21.46 19.53
CA ASP A 32 -10.27 20.09 19.38
C ASP A 32 -11.78 20.01 19.75
N LYS A 33 -12.19 20.70 20.81
CA LYS A 33 -13.60 20.78 21.24
C LYS A 33 -14.52 21.49 20.25
N ALA A 34 -13.98 22.38 19.42
CA ALA A 34 -14.75 23.16 18.43
C ALA A 34 -14.87 22.49 17.06
N HIS A 35 -14.06 21.45 16.79
CA HIS A 35 -14.10 20.67 15.54
C HIS A 35 -14.37 19.19 15.83
N PRO A 36 -15.58 18.83 16.32
CA PRO A 36 -15.94 17.43 16.43
C PRO A 36 -16.09 16.87 15.01
N ASP A 37 -15.04 16.22 14.49
CA ASP A 37 -15.07 15.43 13.27
C ASP A 37 -15.97 14.21 13.48
N LYS A 38 -17.27 14.46 13.41
CA LYS A 38 -18.41 13.58 13.73
C LYS A 38 -18.60 12.42 12.74
N ALA A 39 -17.59 12.03 11.99
CA ALA A 39 -17.71 11.02 10.94
C ALA A 39 -17.36 9.60 11.40
N THR A 40 -16.54 9.47 12.44
CA THR A 40 -16.27 8.20 13.12
C THR A 40 -16.48 8.46 14.60
N GLY A 41 -17.16 7.59 15.35
CA GLY A 41 -17.40 7.81 16.78
C GLY A 41 -16.14 7.79 17.67
N ARG A 42 -14.95 8.03 17.10
CA ARG A 42 -13.65 8.02 17.76
C ARG A 42 -13.15 9.45 17.99
N THR A 43 -12.50 9.64 19.12
CA THR A 43 -11.80 10.87 19.50
C THR A 43 -10.48 11.01 18.74
N GLU A 44 -9.93 12.22 18.67
CA GLU A 44 -8.64 12.44 18.00
C GLU A 44 -7.51 11.69 18.71
N GLU A 45 -7.56 11.58 20.04
CA GLU A 45 -6.62 10.80 20.85
C GLU A 45 -6.64 9.30 20.49
N GLU A 46 -7.82 8.73 20.29
CA GLU A 46 -7.97 7.32 19.87
C GLU A 46 -7.39 7.11 18.46
N VAL A 47 -7.66 8.04 17.54
CA VAL A 47 -7.12 7.97 16.17
C VAL A 47 -5.60 8.10 16.18
N MET A 48 -5.05 8.99 17.03
CA MET A 48 -3.61 9.13 17.21
C MET A 48 -2.98 7.85 17.78
N SER A 49 -3.59 7.24 18.79
CA SER A 49 -3.12 5.98 19.35
C SER A 49 -3.10 4.85 18.32
N LEU A 50 -4.16 4.72 17.52
CA LEU A 50 -4.23 3.77 16.40
C LEU A 50 -3.16 4.02 15.34
N TYR A 51 -2.87 5.29 15.05
CA TYR A 51 -1.83 5.65 14.10
C TYR A 51 -0.44 5.25 14.62
N GLU A 52 -0.13 5.50 15.89
CA GLU A 52 1.15 5.10 16.48
C GLU A 52 1.35 3.58 16.50
N GLU A 53 0.31 2.81 16.86
CA GLU A 53 0.33 1.35 16.76
C GLU A 53 0.56 0.90 15.31
N TRP A 54 -0.12 1.53 14.36
CA TRP A 54 0.03 1.24 12.94
C TRP A 54 1.45 1.53 12.43
N LEU A 55 2.08 2.62 12.88
CA LEU A 55 3.47 2.97 12.53
C LEU A 55 4.44 1.89 13.00
N VAL A 56 4.30 1.45 14.26
CA VAL A 56 5.15 0.39 14.84
C VAL A 56 4.95 -0.92 14.09
N LYS A 57 3.69 -1.31 13.84
CA LYS A 57 3.33 -2.54 13.15
C LYS A 57 3.90 -2.62 11.73
N HIS A 58 3.96 -1.48 11.03
CA HIS A 58 4.44 -1.42 9.64
C HIS A 58 5.88 -0.89 9.51
N GLY A 59 6.58 -0.65 10.63
CA GLY A 59 7.96 -0.16 10.64
C GLY A 59 8.13 1.20 9.95
N LYS A 60 7.16 2.10 10.08
CA LYS A 60 7.14 3.41 9.42
C LYS A 60 7.81 4.46 10.32
N LEU A 61 8.70 5.25 9.74
CA LEU A 61 9.38 6.35 10.42
C LEU A 61 9.43 7.57 9.48
N TYR A 62 9.02 8.74 9.97
CA TYR A 62 9.05 9.99 9.21
C TYR A 62 9.98 10.98 9.91
N ASN A 63 11.01 11.43 9.21
CA ASN A 63 12.04 12.31 9.75
C ASN A 63 11.91 13.76 9.25
N ALA A 64 11.11 13.99 8.20
CA ALA A 64 10.92 15.33 7.66
C ALA A 64 9.90 16.13 8.49
N LEU A 65 10.19 17.41 8.70
CA LEU A 65 9.31 18.34 9.41
C LEU A 65 7.93 18.39 8.73
N GLY A 66 6.87 18.18 9.51
CA GLY A 66 5.48 18.18 9.04
C GLY A 66 5.06 16.96 8.20
N GLU A 67 5.97 16.03 7.87
CA GLU A 67 5.60 14.82 7.13
C GLU A 67 4.75 13.89 8.02
N LYS A 68 5.10 13.72 9.29
CA LYS A 68 4.31 12.91 10.23
C LYS A 68 2.86 13.40 10.32
N ASP A 69 2.66 14.71 10.42
CA ASP A 69 1.33 15.32 10.53
C ASP A 69 0.54 15.17 9.22
N LYS A 70 1.18 15.40 8.08
CA LYS A 70 0.56 15.16 6.77
C LYS A 70 0.12 13.69 6.62
N ARG A 71 0.99 12.75 7.00
CA ARG A 71 0.72 11.31 6.92
C ARG A 71 -0.37 10.89 7.90
N PHE A 72 -0.44 11.52 9.08
CA PHE A 72 -1.51 11.33 10.05
C PHE A 72 -2.88 11.78 9.49
N GLN A 73 -2.95 12.94 8.85
CA GLN A 73 -4.19 13.41 8.22
C GLN A 73 -4.68 12.47 7.11
N ILE A 74 -3.76 11.95 6.29
CA ILE A 74 -4.08 10.94 5.27
C ILE A 74 -4.58 9.65 5.92
N PHE A 75 -3.93 9.21 7.01
CA PHE A 75 -4.33 8.04 7.77
C PHE A 75 -5.73 8.19 8.38
N LYS A 76 -6.05 9.35 8.96
CA LYS A 76 -7.38 9.68 9.50
C LYS A 76 -8.46 9.55 8.41
N ASN A 77 -8.22 10.14 7.24
CA ASN A 77 -9.13 10.04 6.10
C ASN A 77 -9.31 8.59 5.62
N ASN A 78 -8.22 7.82 5.55
CA ASN A 78 -8.27 6.42 5.13
C ASN A 78 -8.96 5.53 6.18
N LEU A 79 -8.79 5.80 7.48
CA LEU A 79 -9.50 5.11 8.56
C LEU A 79 -11.01 5.35 8.46
N GLN A 80 -11.42 6.61 8.30
CA GLN A 80 -12.82 6.94 8.08
C GLN A 80 -13.39 6.20 6.86
N PHE A 81 -12.67 6.20 5.74
CA PHE A 81 -13.09 5.46 4.54
C PHE A 81 -13.24 3.95 4.83
N VAL A 82 -12.31 3.35 5.57
CA VAL A 82 -12.39 1.94 5.97
C VAL A 82 -13.63 1.67 6.82
N ASP A 83 -13.92 2.52 7.81
CA ASP A 83 -15.10 2.37 8.67
C ASP A 83 -16.40 2.51 7.88
N GLU A 84 -16.50 3.50 7.00
CA GLU A 84 -17.66 3.71 6.14
C GLU A 84 -17.93 2.47 5.27
N ILE A 85 -16.90 1.94 4.59
CA ILE A 85 -17.06 0.77 3.73
C ILE A 85 -17.40 -0.49 4.54
N ASN A 86 -16.81 -0.65 5.73
CA ASN A 86 -17.05 -1.81 6.59
C ASN A 86 -18.38 -1.76 7.34
N SER A 87 -18.95 -0.56 7.54
CA SER A 87 -20.29 -0.39 8.10
C SER A 87 -21.38 -0.82 7.12
N ALA A 88 -21.10 -0.79 5.81
CA ALA A 88 -22.00 -1.29 4.79
C ALA A 88 -21.93 -2.83 4.70
N ASN A 89 -23.07 -3.47 4.40
CA ASN A 89 -23.15 -4.92 4.21
C ASN A 89 -22.59 -5.33 2.83
N ARG A 90 -21.25 -5.35 2.71
CA ARG A 90 -20.53 -5.75 1.49
C ARG A 90 -19.93 -7.14 1.62
N THR A 91 -19.68 -7.79 0.48
CA THR A 91 -19.02 -9.10 0.41
C THR A 91 -17.53 -9.06 0.77
N TYR A 92 -16.96 -7.87 0.94
CA TYR A 92 -15.57 -7.65 1.32
C TYR A 92 -15.47 -6.61 2.42
N ARG A 93 -14.33 -6.64 3.12
CA ARG A 93 -13.97 -5.65 4.13
C ARG A 93 -12.63 -5.02 3.80
N LEU A 94 -12.48 -3.75 4.15
CA LEU A 94 -11.22 -3.03 4.07
C LEU A 94 -10.50 -3.08 5.42
N GLY A 95 -9.19 -2.88 5.37
CA GLY A 95 -8.36 -2.79 6.57
C GLY A 95 -7.20 -1.85 6.35
N LEU A 96 -6.66 -1.34 7.46
CA LEU A 96 -5.48 -0.47 7.45
C LEU A 96 -4.22 -1.29 7.13
N ASN A 97 -3.91 -1.36 5.85
CA ASN A 97 -2.70 -2.00 5.34
C ASN A 97 -1.50 -1.03 5.35
N ARG A 98 -0.36 -1.46 4.81
CA ARG A 98 0.88 -0.68 4.71
C ARG A 98 0.79 0.63 3.89
N PHE A 99 -0.32 0.83 3.18
CA PHE A 99 -0.59 1.98 2.32
C PHE A 99 -1.59 2.97 2.95
N ALA A 100 -1.99 2.75 4.21
CA ALA A 100 -2.94 3.63 4.91
C ALA A 100 -2.41 5.07 5.09
N ASP A 101 -1.12 5.32 4.90
CA ASP A 101 -0.48 6.64 4.92
C ASP A 101 -0.40 7.35 3.55
N LEU A 102 -0.93 6.73 2.49
CA LEU A 102 -0.86 7.23 1.12
C LEU A 102 -2.22 7.68 0.61
N THR A 103 -2.22 8.74 -0.19
CA THR A 103 -3.39 9.06 -1.01
C THR A 103 -3.49 8.09 -2.20
N ASN A 104 -4.67 8.02 -2.81
CA ASN A 104 -4.87 7.18 -3.99
C ASN A 104 -3.94 7.62 -5.16
N GLU A 105 -3.69 8.92 -5.30
CA GLU A 105 -2.81 9.49 -6.32
C GLU A 105 -1.36 9.09 -6.06
N GLU A 106 -0.90 9.20 -4.80
CA GLU A 106 0.44 8.75 -4.40
C GLU A 106 0.62 7.25 -4.61
N TYR A 107 -0.40 6.45 -4.24
CA TYR A 107 -0.40 5.02 -4.45
C TYR A 107 -0.30 4.67 -5.94
N ARG A 108 -1.10 5.32 -6.79
CA ARG A 108 -1.07 5.14 -8.24
C ARG A 108 0.27 5.52 -8.85
N ALA A 109 0.83 6.66 -8.45
CA ALA A 109 2.10 7.12 -8.99
C ALA A 109 3.28 6.20 -8.64
N ARG A 110 3.29 5.62 -7.43
CA ARG A 110 4.41 4.80 -6.94
C ARG A 110 4.26 3.32 -7.28
N TYR A 111 3.04 2.78 -7.16
CA TYR A 111 2.82 1.35 -7.23
C TYR A 111 2.14 0.90 -8.53
N LEU A 112 1.38 1.75 -9.23
CA LEU A 112 0.79 1.37 -10.52
C LEU A 112 1.72 1.74 -11.68
N GLY A 113 2.31 0.71 -12.29
CA GLY A 113 3.32 0.83 -13.32
C GLY A 113 2.83 0.59 -14.75
N THR A 114 1.55 0.34 -14.95
CA THR A 114 1.03 -0.05 -16.26
C THR A 114 0.69 1.16 -17.11
N ILE A 115 1.60 1.53 -18.02
CA ILE A 115 1.24 2.35 -19.17
C ILE A 115 0.61 1.39 -20.18
N ILE A 116 -0.72 1.29 -20.18
CA ILE A 116 -1.46 0.59 -21.23
C ILE A 116 -1.45 1.53 -22.43
N ASP A 117 -0.57 1.28 -23.40
CA ASP A 117 -0.71 1.91 -24.71
C ASP A 117 -2.00 1.35 -25.36
N PRO A 118 -3.04 2.19 -25.57
CA PRO A 118 -4.30 1.73 -26.14
C PRO A 118 -4.12 1.17 -27.57
N ASN A 119 -3.04 1.53 -28.26
CA ASN A 119 -2.69 1.05 -29.59
C ASN A 119 -1.84 -0.24 -29.57
N ARG A 120 -1.33 -0.67 -28.40
CA ARG A 120 -0.63 -1.96 -28.22
C ARG A 120 -1.55 -3.15 -27.99
N ARG A 121 -2.83 -3.05 -28.35
CA ARG A 121 -3.67 -4.24 -28.51
C ARG A 121 -3.16 -5.00 -29.75
N LEU A 122 -2.11 -5.80 -29.56
CA LEU A 122 -1.71 -6.81 -30.53
C LEU A 122 -2.96 -7.62 -30.81
N GLY A 123 -3.47 -7.54 -32.04
CA GLY A 123 -4.59 -8.34 -32.52
C GLY A 123 -4.21 -9.81 -32.40
N ARG A 124 -4.51 -10.42 -31.25
CA ARG A 124 -4.37 -11.86 -31.05
C ARG A 124 -5.60 -12.50 -31.68
N THR A 125 -5.38 -13.20 -32.79
CA THR A 125 -6.35 -14.18 -33.26
C THR A 125 -6.63 -15.16 -32.11
N PRO A 126 -7.89 -15.40 -31.73
CA PRO A 126 -8.21 -16.37 -30.71
C PRO A 126 -7.68 -17.75 -31.13
N SER A 127 -6.93 -18.40 -30.23
CA SER A 127 -6.39 -19.74 -30.45
C SER A 127 -7.24 -20.76 -29.70
N ASN A 128 -7.73 -21.77 -30.42
CA ASN A 128 -8.44 -22.92 -29.83
C ASN A 128 -7.49 -23.97 -29.24
N ARG A 129 -6.22 -23.63 -28.98
CA ARG A 129 -5.22 -24.58 -28.47
C ARG A 129 -5.55 -25.11 -27.06
N TYR A 130 -6.24 -24.31 -26.24
CA TYR A 130 -6.54 -24.63 -24.84
C TYR A 130 -8.04 -24.66 -24.54
N THR A 131 -8.90 -24.73 -25.56
CA THR A 131 -10.35 -24.87 -25.35
C THR A 131 -10.67 -26.25 -24.78
N PRO A 132 -11.42 -26.33 -23.67
CA PRO A 132 -11.92 -27.60 -23.13
C PRO A 132 -12.73 -28.35 -24.18
N ARG A 133 -12.62 -29.67 -24.19
CA ARG A 133 -13.42 -30.54 -25.06
C ARG A 133 -14.74 -30.87 -24.37
N VAL A 134 -15.75 -31.17 -25.17
CA VAL A 134 -17.04 -31.66 -24.67
C VAL A 134 -16.80 -32.99 -23.94
N GLY A 135 -17.12 -33.02 -22.65
CA GLY A 135 -16.92 -34.19 -21.79
C GLY A 135 -15.74 -34.10 -20.82
N ASP A 136 -14.94 -33.03 -20.86
CA ASP A 136 -13.88 -32.81 -19.87
C ASP A 136 -14.50 -32.56 -18.48
N ALA A 137 -14.15 -33.41 -17.50
CA ALA A 137 -14.53 -33.22 -16.11
C ALA A 137 -13.59 -32.19 -15.47
N LEU A 138 -14.10 -30.97 -15.27
CA LEU A 138 -13.36 -29.89 -14.64
C LEU A 138 -13.67 -29.83 -13.14
N PRO A 139 -12.67 -29.56 -12.29
CA PRO A 139 -12.90 -29.36 -10.87
C PRO A 139 -13.68 -28.07 -10.60
N ASP A 140 -14.53 -28.08 -9.57
CA ASP A 140 -15.33 -26.90 -9.16
C ASP A 140 -14.45 -25.74 -8.63
N SER A 141 -13.28 -26.06 -8.07
CA SER A 141 -12.30 -25.06 -7.62
C SER A 141 -10.87 -25.60 -7.68
N VAL A 142 -9.91 -24.72 -8.00
CA VAL A 142 -8.48 -25.05 -8.06
C VAL A 142 -7.70 -24.04 -7.22
N ASP A 143 -6.86 -24.54 -6.31
CA ASP A 143 -5.91 -23.73 -5.54
C ASP A 143 -4.48 -24.24 -5.78
N TRP A 144 -3.74 -23.55 -6.65
CA TRP A 144 -2.37 -23.91 -7.04
C TRP A 144 -1.36 -23.85 -5.89
N ARG A 145 -1.71 -23.23 -4.75
CA ARG A 145 -0.84 -23.24 -3.57
C ARG A 145 -0.74 -24.64 -2.96
N LYS A 146 -1.78 -25.46 -3.09
CA LYS A 146 -1.79 -26.87 -2.61
C LYS A 146 -0.84 -27.75 -3.42
N GLU A 147 -0.60 -27.39 -4.67
CA GLU A 147 0.31 -28.09 -5.58
C GLU A 147 1.78 -27.69 -5.38
N ALA A 148 2.09 -26.83 -4.41
CA ALA A 148 3.44 -26.30 -4.13
C ALA A 148 4.12 -25.60 -5.33
N VAL A 149 3.34 -25.18 -6.32
CA VAL A 149 3.82 -24.48 -7.52
C VAL A 149 3.94 -22.98 -7.28
N VAL A 150 3.17 -22.43 -6.32
CA VAL A 150 3.12 -20.99 -6.05
C VAL A 150 4.23 -20.60 -5.06
N VAL A 151 5.13 -19.73 -5.49
CA VAL A 151 6.18 -19.13 -4.64
C VAL A 151 5.57 -18.19 -3.57
N PRO A 152 6.27 -17.93 -2.45
CA PRO A 152 5.83 -16.97 -1.45
C PRO A 152 5.56 -15.58 -2.04
N VAL A 153 4.59 -14.87 -1.45
CA VAL A 153 4.23 -13.51 -1.86
C VAL A 153 5.44 -12.59 -1.68
N LYS A 154 5.84 -11.91 -2.75
CA LYS A 154 6.96 -10.95 -2.77
C LYS A 154 6.48 -9.51 -2.64
N ASP A 155 7.35 -8.65 -2.13
CA ASP A 155 7.14 -7.20 -2.10
C ASP A 155 7.80 -6.54 -3.31
N GLN A 156 7.02 -5.86 -4.15
CA GLN A 156 7.51 -5.11 -5.31
C GLN A 156 8.27 -3.82 -4.93
N GLY A 157 8.13 -3.34 -3.69
CA GLY A 157 8.74 -2.10 -3.24
C GLY A 157 8.36 -0.89 -4.11
N SER A 158 9.26 0.08 -4.24
CA SER A 158 9.07 1.32 -5.03
C SER A 158 9.74 1.29 -6.41
N CYS A 159 10.54 0.26 -6.71
CA CYS A 159 11.51 0.29 -7.82
C CYS A 159 11.06 -0.46 -9.09
N CYS A 160 9.95 -1.20 -9.05
CA CYS A 160 9.56 -2.05 -10.18
C CYS A 160 8.05 -1.97 -10.46
N LYS A 161 7.72 -1.41 -11.62
CA LYS A 161 6.39 -1.50 -12.25
C LYS A 161 5.99 -2.98 -12.33
N GLN A 162 4.72 -3.33 -12.06
CA GLN A 162 4.21 -4.72 -11.89
C GLN A 162 4.75 -5.76 -12.89
N PHE A 163 5.08 -5.33 -14.10
CA PHE A 163 5.64 -6.19 -15.15
C PHE A 163 6.96 -6.86 -14.76
N ALA A 164 7.90 -6.17 -14.10
CA ALA A 164 9.21 -6.76 -13.80
C ALA A 164 9.11 -7.95 -12.83
N THR A 165 8.24 -7.87 -11.82
CA THR A 165 7.96 -8.98 -10.90
C THR A 165 7.28 -10.13 -11.62
N LEU A 166 6.28 -9.83 -12.47
CA LEU A 166 5.61 -10.84 -13.30
C LEU A 166 6.60 -11.57 -14.22
N TYR A 167 7.54 -10.88 -14.86
CA TYR A 167 8.56 -11.51 -15.72
C TYR A 167 9.51 -12.42 -14.93
N CYS A 168 9.94 -12.01 -13.74
CA CYS A 168 10.78 -12.84 -12.87
C CYS A 168 10.03 -14.06 -12.33
N ASP A 169 8.75 -13.92 -11.97
CA ASP A 169 7.94 -15.03 -11.46
C ASP A 169 7.53 -15.99 -12.59
N LEU A 170 7.19 -15.49 -13.78
CA LEU A 170 6.88 -16.33 -14.95
C LEU A 170 8.09 -17.14 -15.41
N LEU A 171 9.31 -16.58 -15.38
CA LEU A 171 10.53 -17.34 -15.69
C LEU A 171 10.79 -18.46 -14.68
N SER A 172 10.54 -18.22 -13.39
CA SER A 172 10.67 -19.26 -12.36
C SER A 172 9.62 -20.37 -12.52
N LEU A 173 8.38 -20.02 -12.81
CA LEU A 173 7.28 -20.96 -13.00
C LEU A 173 7.38 -21.72 -14.32
N THR A 174 7.79 -21.07 -15.41
CA THR A 174 7.93 -21.74 -16.72
C THR A 174 9.09 -22.71 -16.73
N LEU A 175 10.25 -22.38 -16.14
CA LEU A 175 11.34 -23.34 -15.97
C LEU A 175 10.92 -24.52 -15.08
N PHE A 176 10.19 -24.26 -14.00
CA PHE A 176 9.69 -25.30 -13.10
C PHE A 176 8.64 -26.21 -13.77
N PHE A 177 7.66 -25.65 -14.49
CA PHE A 177 6.66 -26.41 -15.23
C PHE A 177 7.25 -27.16 -16.43
N ILE A 178 8.22 -26.59 -17.16
CA ILE A 178 8.92 -27.31 -18.24
C ILE A 178 9.70 -28.49 -17.67
N PHE A 179 10.33 -28.37 -16.49
CA PHE A 179 10.98 -29.51 -15.83
C PHE A 179 9.99 -30.55 -15.28
N PHE A 180 8.89 -30.13 -14.66
CA PHE A 180 7.91 -31.03 -14.01
C PHE A 180 6.93 -31.71 -14.98
N LEU A 181 6.45 -31.02 -16.02
CA LEU A 181 5.55 -31.61 -17.03
C LEU A 181 6.30 -32.51 -18.02
N ASN A 182 7.60 -32.30 -18.21
CA ASN A 182 8.40 -33.14 -19.09
C ASN A 182 8.75 -34.47 -18.41
N TRP A 183 8.92 -34.51 -17.08
CA TRP A 183 9.25 -35.76 -16.39
C TRP A 183 8.10 -36.78 -16.35
N LYS A 184 6.84 -36.33 -16.27
CA LYS A 184 5.67 -37.23 -16.31
C LYS A 184 5.43 -37.89 -17.69
N ASN A 185 6.09 -37.43 -18.76
CA ASN A 185 6.00 -38.01 -20.10
C ASN A 185 7.33 -38.60 -20.61
N PHE A 186 8.40 -38.59 -19.83
CA PHE A 186 9.73 -39.09 -20.22
C PHE A 186 10.02 -40.53 -19.76
N PHE A 187 8.98 -41.37 -19.67
CA PHE A 187 9.14 -42.83 -19.70
C PHE A 187 8.59 -43.32 -21.04
N LEU A 188 9.33 -43.05 -22.12
CA LEU A 188 9.31 -43.71 -23.44
C LEU A 188 9.99 -42.75 -24.44
N ILE A 189 11.32 -42.84 -24.57
CA ILE A 189 12.16 -42.65 -25.79
C ILE A 189 13.62 -42.68 -25.30
N PRO A 190 14.32 -43.82 -25.37
CA PRO A 190 15.74 -43.89 -25.04
C PRO A 190 16.57 -43.67 -26.31
N SER A 191 16.78 -42.41 -26.71
CA SER A 191 17.90 -42.00 -27.58
C SER A 191 17.73 -40.54 -28.00
N LEU A 192 18.43 -39.62 -27.33
CA LEU A 192 18.88 -38.31 -27.87
C LEU A 192 19.56 -37.42 -26.81
N PHE A 193 20.01 -37.95 -25.67
CA PHE A 193 20.92 -37.25 -24.76
C PHE A 193 22.39 -37.57 -25.08
N PHE A 194 22.85 -37.14 -26.26
CA PHE A 194 24.27 -37.04 -26.58
C PHE A 194 24.47 -35.88 -27.56
N ASN A 195 24.56 -34.66 -27.03
CA ASN A 195 25.39 -33.54 -27.52
C ASN A 195 24.87 -32.21 -26.97
N LEU A 196 25.13 -31.94 -25.68
CA LEU A 196 25.31 -30.56 -25.21
C LEU A 196 26.14 -30.51 -23.91
N SER A 197 27.21 -31.32 -23.82
CA SER A 197 28.22 -31.22 -22.74
C SER A 197 29.53 -30.62 -23.23
N LEU A 198 29.49 -29.77 -24.25
CA LEU A 198 30.68 -29.12 -24.80
C LEU A 198 30.36 -27.68 -25.23
N LEU A 199 30.07 -26.82 -24.26
CA LEU A 199 30.48 -25.41 -24.30
C LEU A 199 30.15 -24.76 -22.96
N ILE A 200 31.21 -24.56 -22.17
CA ILE A 200 31.45 -23.58 -21.09
C ILE A 200 32.34 -24.29 -20.07
N ARG A 201 33.63 -24.31 -20.38
CA ARG A 201 34.73 -24.49 -19.44
C ARG A 201 35.75 -23.41 -19.81
N VAL A 202 35.67 -22.30 -19.09
CA VAL A 202 36.67 -21.32 -18.60
C VAL A 202 35.87 -20.09 -18.19
#